data_AF-A0A6M4FYA7-F1
#
_entry.id   AF-A0A6M4FYA7-F1
#
_cell.length_a   1.000
_cell.length_b   1.000
_cell.length_c   1.000
_cell.angle_alpha   90.00
_cell.angle_beta   90.00
_cell.angle_gamma   90.00
#
_symmetry.space_group_name_H-M   'P 1'
#
loop_
_entity.id
_entity.type
_entity.pdbx_description
1 polymer ?
#
loop_
_entity_poly.entity_id
_entity_poly.type
_entity_poly.pdbx_seq_one_letter_code
_entity_poly.pdbx_strand_id
1 'polypeptide(L)'
;MRVAGFGFRRGAGLASLDNALDRLCRRYGPVDRLAAVQSMLPLVQALGERHGIPVIGVAEGDLPRAVTLTRSPHSLAARGTGSVAEAVALLAAGPRAALLGPRLISTDRQATAALAKGD
;
A
#
# COMPACT_ATOMS: atom_id res chain seq x y z
N MET A 1 11.14 9.43 -5.14
CA MET A 1 9.81 9.53 -4.46
C MET A 1 9.56 8.34 -3.52
N ARG A 2 8.97 8.54 -2.34
CA ARG A 2 8.57 7.51 -1.36
C ARG A 2 7.06 7.32 -1.31
N VAL A 3 6.58 6.12 -1.65
CA VAL A 3 5.14 5.84 -1.77
C VAL A 3 4.71 4.70 -0.84
N ALA A 4 3.75 4.98 0.03
CA ALA A 4 3.10 3.99 0.88
C ALA A 4 1.90 3.36 0.18
N GLY A 5 2.02 2.09 -0.20
CA GLY A 5 0.94 1.32 -0.79
C GLY A 5 0.10 0.59 0.26
N PHE A 6 -1.23 0.58 0.08
CA PHE A 6 -2.18 -0.01 1.03
C PHE A 6 -2.96 -1.18 0.44
N GLY A 7 -3.20 -2.17 1.28
CA GLY A 7 -4.19 -3.24 1.07
C GLY A 7 -4.88 -3.56 2.38
N PHE A 8 -6.17 -3.84 2.36
CA PHE A 8 -7.00 -4.02 3.55
C PHE A 8 -8.25 -4.85 3.26
N ARG A 9 -8.89 -5.36 4.32
CA ARG A 9 -10.13 -6.14 4.23
C ARG A 9 -11.34 -5.22 4.11
N ARG A 10 -12.47 -5.74 3.61
CA ARG A 10 -13.73 -4.96 3.44
C ARG A 10 -14.22 -4.28 4.74
N GLY A 11 -13.94 -4.87 5.91
CA GLY A 11 -14.30 -4.29 7.21
C GLY A 11 -13.21 -3.45 7.88
N ALA A 12 -12.14 -3.09 7.17
CA ALA A 12 -11.11 -2.21 7.71
C ALA A 12 -11.65 -0.77 7.81
N GLY A 13 -11.36 -0.12 8.94
CA GLY A 13 -11.67 1.29 9.14
C GLY A 13 -10.47 2.18 8.90
N LEU A 14 -10.70 3.50 8.91
CA LEU A 14 -9.65 4.50 8.75
C LEU A 14 -8.56 4.37 9.83
N ALA A 15 -8.94 4.00 11.06
CA ALA A 15 -8.00 3.77 12.16
C ALA A 15 -7.00 2.63 11.88
N SER A 16 -7.42 1.58 11.17
CA SER A 16 -6.54 0.47 10.80
C SER A 16 -5.47 0.93 9.80
N LEU A 17 -5.86 1.77 8.83
CA LEU A 17 -4.94 2.36 7.86
C LEU A 17 -3.97 3.33 8.52
N ASP A 18 -4.48 4.19 9.41
CA ASP A 18 -3.70 5.15 10.18
C ASP A 18 -2.63 4.44 11.02
N ASN A 19 -3.01 3.36 11.71
CA ASN A 19 -2.07 2.51 12.44
C ASN A 19 -1.02 1.84 11.52
N ALA A 20 -1.42 1.37 10.34
CA ALA A 20 -0.48 0.81 9.38
C ALA A 20 0.52 1.87 8.87
N LEU A 21 0.06 3.10 8.61
CA LEU A 21 0.88 4.23 8.18
C LEU A 21 1.88 4.65 9.26
N ASP A 22 1.43 4.85 10.51
CA ASP A 22 2.31 5.20 11.64
C ASP A 22 3.42 4.16 11.83
N ARG A 23 3.08 2.87 11.78
CA ARG A 23 4.07 1.79 11.87
C ARG A 23 5.06 1.80 10.72
N LEU A 24 4.60 2.08 9.50
CA LEU A 24 5.44 2.20 8.32
C LEU A 24 6.41 3.39 8.45
N CYS A 25 5.89 4.55 8.88
CA CYS A 25 6.68 5.77 9.08
C CYS A 25 7.72 5.62 10.20
N ARG A 26 7.36 4.99 11.32
CA ARG A 26 8.33 4.67 12.40
C ARG A 26 9.46 3.77 11.92
N ARG A 27 9.17 2.84 11.02
CA ARG A 27 10.17 1.87 10.55
C ARG A 27 11.08 2.42 9.46
N TYR A 28 10.53 3.21 8.53
CA TYR A 28 11.22 3.57 7.29
C TYR A 28 11.29 5.08 7.02
N GLY A 29 10.70 5.91 7.87
CA GLY A 29 10.63 7.36 7.73
C GLY A 29 9.38 7.86 6.98
N PRO A 30 9.28 9.18 6.74
CA PRO A 30 8.10 9.80 6.14
C PRO A 30 7.87 9.37 4.69
N VAL A 31 6.64 9.59 4.20
CA VAL A 31 6.19 9.20 2.88
C VAL A 31 5.70 10.43 2.11
N ASP A 32 5.93 10.46 0.81
CA ASP A 32 5.54 11.58 -0.06
C ASP A 32 4.11 11.41 -0.58
N ARG A 33 3.68 10.16 -0.78
CA ARG A 33 2.38 9.80 -1.35
C ARG A 33 1.84 8.51 -0.75
N LEU A 34 0.53 8.35 -0.82
CA LEU A 34 -0.16 7.09 -0.56
C LEU A 34 -0.60 6.45 -1.88
N ALA A 35 -0.79 5.13 -1.90
CA ALA A 35 -1.27 4.41 -3.07
C ALA A 35 -2.24 3.29 -2.70
N ALA A 36 -3.21 3.06 -3.57
CA ALA A 36 -4.18 1.98 -3.45
C ALA A 36 -4.58 1.47 -4.83
N VAL A 37 -5.13 0.26 -4.89
CA VAL A 37 -5.85 -0.18 -6.11
C VAL A 37 -7.16 0.61 -6.22
N GLN A 38 -7.62 0.90 -7.44
CA GLN A 38 -8.76 1.81 -7.68
C GLN A 38 -10.02 1.43 -6.88
N SER A 39 -10.39 0.15 -6.85
CA SER A 39 -11.53 -0.35 -6.05
C SER A 39 -11.41 -0.16 -4.53
N MET A 40 -10.23 0.24 -4.04
CA MET A 40 -9.93 0.48 -2.62
C MET A 40 -9.56 1.94 -2.35
N LEU A 41 -9.62 2.80 -3.36
CA LEU A 41 -9.14 4.17 -3.29
C LEU A 41 -9.86 5.05 -2.25
N PRO A 42 -11.20 4.99 -2.06
CA PRO A 42 -11.91 5.95 -1.21
C PRO A 42 -11.43 6.00 0.24
N LEU A 43 -11.13 4.85 0.86
CA LEU A 43 -10.66 4.81 2.25
C LEU A 43 -9.22 5.34 2.38
N VAL A 44 -8.40 5.17 1.35
CA VAL A 44 -7.02 5.69 1.33
C VAL A 44 -7.02 7.19 1.01
N GLN A 45 -7.96 7.69 0.21
CA GLN A 45 -8.20 9.12 0.02
C GLN A 45 -8.57 9.81 1.34
N ALA A 46 -9.49 9.23 2.12
CA ALA A 46 -9.81 9.75 3.44
C ALA A 46 -8.59 9.79 4.40
N LEU A 47 -7.68 8.82 4.28
CA LEU A 47 -6.40 8.85 5.01
C LEU A 47 -5.48 9.96 4.49
N GLY A 48 -5.37 10.10 3.17
CA GLY A 48 -4.58 11.14 2.53
C GLY A 48 -5.04 12.54 2.93
N GLU A 49 -6.35 12.80 2.92
CA GLU A 49 -6.96 14.06 3.36
C GLU A 49 -6.62 14.36 4.82
N ARG A 50 -6.72 13.36 5.71
CA ARG A 50 -6.38 13.51 7.14
C ARG A 50 -4.93 13.94 7.36
N HIS A 51 -3.99 13.41 6.57
CA HIS A 51 -2.55 13.63 6.74
C HIS A 51 -1.98 14.70 5.80
N GLY A 52 -2.79 15.26 4.90
CA GLY A 52 -2.34 16.17 3.85
C GLY A 52 -1.43 15.50 2.81
N ILE A 53 -1.60 14.20 2.57
CA ILE A 53 -0.75 13.39 1.68
C ILE A 53 -1.52 13.02 0.39
N PRO A 54 -1.01 13.35 -0.81
CA PRO A 54 -1.65 12.96 -2.07
C PRO A 54 -1.76 11.44 -2.25
N VAL A 55 -2.82 10.99 -2.91
CA VAL A 55 -3.10 9.57 -3.15
C VAL A 55 -3.06 9.22 -4.63
N ILE A 56 -2.39 8.12 -4.97
CA ILE A 56 -2.30 7.55 -6.31
C ILE A 56 -3.20 6.31 -6.42
N GLY A 57 -4.08 6.29 -7.42
CA GLY A 57 -4.83 5.10 -7.80
C GLY A 57 -4.06 4.24 -8.80
N VAL A 58 -3.98 2.94 -8.53
CA VAL A 58 -3.34 1.94 -9.40
C VAL A 58 -4.42 1.04 -10.00
N ALA A 59 -4.38 0.80 -11.31
CA ALA A 59 -5.36 -0.06 -11.97
C ALA A 59 -5.20 -1.53 -11.52
N GLU A 60 -6.32 -2.22 -11.33
CA GLU A 60 -6.35 -3.64 -10.94
C GLU A 60 -5.51 -4.52 -11.88
N GLY A 61 -5.58 -4.26 -13.19
CA GLY A 61 -4.89 -5.03 -14.22
C GLY A 61 -3.36 -4.90 -14.18
N ASP A 62 -2.82 -3.91 -13.48
CA ASP A 62 -1.37 -3.70 -13.37
C ASP A 62 -0.75 -4.48 -12.19
N LEU A 63 -1.54 -4.87 -11.19
CA LEU A 63 -1.03 -5.54 -9.98
C LEU A 63 -0.17 -6.79 -10.26
N PRO A 64 -0.50 -7.66 -11.25
CA PRO A 64 0.32 -8.83 -11.54
C PRO A 64 1.72 -8.50 -12.08
N ARG A 65 1.95 -7.26 -12.56
CA ARG A 65 3.25 -6.82 -13.11
C ARG A 65 4.29 -6.55 -12.01
N ALA A 66 3.85 -6.34 -10.78
CA ALA A 66 4.74 -6.01 -9.67
C ALA A 66 5.36 -7.27 -9.03
N VAL A 67 6.69 -7.30 -8.97
CA VAL A 67 7.42 -8.34 -8.23
C VAL A 67 7.41 -7.97 -6.74
N THR A 68 6.67 -8.74 -5.95
CA THR A 68 6.43 -8.50 -4.52
C THR A 68 7.38 -9.33 -3.66
N LEU A 69 7.71 -8.84 -2.45
CA LEU A 69 8.56 -9.55 -1.50
C LEU A 69 7.78 -10.62 -0.73
N THR A 70 6.50 -10.37 -0.46
CA THR A 70 5.64 -11.29 0.28
C THR A 70 4.60 -11.94 -0.61
N ARG A 71 4.19 -13.16 -0.24
CA ARG A 71 3.15 -13.92 -0.95
C ARG A 71 1.97 -14.23 -0.02
N SER A 72 0.77 -13.85 -0.45
CA SER A 72 -0.51 -14.10 0.19
C SER A 72 -1.37 -14.94 -0.76
N PRO A 73 -1.77 -16.16 -0.39
CA PRO A 73 -2.67 -16.98 -1.22
C PRO A 73 -3.96 -16.24 -1.57
N HIS A 74 -4.52 -15.48 -0.61
CA HIS A 74 -5.71 -14.68 -0.83
C HIS A 74 -5.48 -13.55 -1.84
N SER A 75 -4.34 -12.85 -1.78
CA SER A 75 -4.03 -11.78 -2.72
C SER A 75 -3.75 -12.31 -4.13
N LEU A 76 -3.09 -13.47 -4.23
CA LEU A 76 -2.87 -14.15 -5.51
C LEU A 76 -4.20 -14.56 -6.14
N ALA A 77 -5.08 -15.20 -5.37
CA ALA A 77 -6.39 -15.62 -5.87
C ALA A 77 -7.29 -14.43 -6.25
N ALA A 78 -7.31 -13.36 -5.45
CA ALA A 78 -8.22 -12.23 -5.66
C ALA A 78 -7.71 -11.21 -6.69
N ARG A 79 -6.38 -11.04 -6.81
CA ARG A 79 -5.77 -9.90 -7.51
C ARG A 79 -4.53 -10.27 -8.35
N GLY A 80 -4.17 -11.55 -8.46
CA GLY A 80 -3.03 -12.00 -9.25
C GLY A 80 -1.67 -11.49 -8.76
N THR A 81 -1.56 -11.05 -7.50
CA THR A 81 -0.32 -10.50 -6.93
C THR A 81 0.00 -11.10 -5.57
N GLY A 82 1.28 -11.24 -5.23
CA GLY A 82 1.72 -11.76 -3.93
C GLY A 82 1.29 -10.85 -2.76
N SER A 83 1.19 -9.55 -3.00
CA SER A 83 0.82 -8.57 -1.99
C SER A 83 0.28 -7.30 -2.64
N VAL A 84 -0.99 -6.98 -2.40
CA VAL A 84 -1.63 -5.76 -2.95
C VAL A 84 -0.89 -4.50 -2.48
N ALA A 85 -0.58 -4.40 -1.18
CA ALA A 85 0.10 -3.24 -0.62
C ALA A 85 1.49 -3.00 -1.25
N GLU A 86 2.27 -4.07 -1.46
CA GLU A 86 3.59 -3.97 -2.08
C GLU A 86 3.50 -3.65 -3.57
N ALA A 87 2.54 -4.26 -4.28
CA ALA A 87 2.33 -4.03 -5.70
C ALA A 87 1.97 -2.58 -5.99
N VAL A 88 0.99 -2.02 -5.26
CA VAL A 88 0.58 -0.63 -5.48
C VAL A 88 1.66 0.36 -5.03
N ALA A 89 2.45 0.05 -4.00
CA ALA A 89 3.59 0.87 -3.62
C ALA A 89 4.62 0.96 -4.77
N LEU A 90 5.01 -0.18 -5.34
CA LEU A 90 5.97 -0.25 -6.45
C LEU A 90 5.46 0.46 -7.69
N LEU A 91 4.25 0.14 -8.14
CA LEU A 91 3.67 0.67 -9.37
C LEU A 91 3.48 2.19 -9.27
N ALA A 92 3.06 2.69 -8.11
CA ALA A 92 2.89 4.13 -7.88
C ALA A 92 4.20 4.88 -7.66
N ALA A 93 5.24 4.21 -7.13
CA ALA A 93 6.58 4.79 -7.00
C ALA A 93 7.31 4.94 -8.34
N GLY A 94 6.85 4.21 -9.38
CA GLY A 94 7.31 4.36 -10.76
C GLY A 94 8.39 3.37 -11.17
N PRO A 95 8.94 3.53 -12.39
CA PRO A 95 10.00 2.66 -12.90
C PRO A 95 11.21 2.64 -11.97
N ARG A 96 11.87 1.47 -11.87
CA ARG A 96 13.03 1.22 -10.99
C ARG A 96 12.76 1.37 -9.48
N ALA A 97 11.50 1.53 -9.08
CA ALA A 97 11.16 1.54 -7.67
C ALA A 97 11.53 0.22 -6.98
N ALA A 98 11.95 0.33 -5.72
CA ALA A 98 12.27 -0.81 -4.88
C ALA A 98 11.51 -0.74 -3.56
N LEU A 99 11.06 -1.90 -3.06
CA LEU A 99 10.49 -2.02 -1.72
C LEU A 99 11.59 -1.83 -0.68
N LEU A 100 11.31 -1.05 0.36
CA LEU A 100 12.23 -0.87 1.49
C LEU A 100 12.19 -2.04 2.49
N GLY A 101 11.23 -2.95 2.33
CA GLY A 101 11.08 -4.16 3.11
C GLY A 101 9.71 -4.81 2.90
N PRO A 102 9.42 -5.94 3.58
CA PRO A 102 8.12 -6.59 3.50
C PRO A 102 7.02 -5.68 4.06
N ARG A 103 5.78 -5.91 3.61
CA ARG A 103 4.61 -5.21 4.14
C ARG A 103 4.52 -5.29 5.67
N LEU A 104 4.06 -4.22 6.29
CA LEU A 104 3.65 -4.19 7.69
C LEU A 104 2.13 -4.35 7.79
N ILE A 105 1.68 -5.00 8.85
CA ILE A 105 0.26 -5.29 9.11
C ILE A 105 -0.20 -4.46 10.30
N SER A 106 -1.34 -3.76 10.21
CA SER A 106 -1.93 -3.04 11.35
C SER A 106 -2.15 -3.96 12.55
N THR A 107 -2.23 -3.37 13.75
CA THR A 107 -2.34 -4.11 15.01
C THR A 107 -3.59 -4.99 15.06
N ASP A 108 -4.70 -4.48 14.53
CA ASP A 108 -5.97 -5.21 14.39
C ASP A 108 -5.99 -6.21 13.22
N ARG A 109 -4.91 -6.27 12.44
CA ARG A 109 -4.74 -7.13 11.26
C ARG A 109 -5.74 -6.89 10.13
N GLN A 110 -6.36 -5.71 10.10
CA GLN A 110 -7.36 -5.35 9.08
C GLN A 110 -6.74 -4.65 7.86
N ALA A 111 -5.59 -4.00 8.03
CA ALA A 111 -4.88 -3.27 7.01
C ALA A 111 -3.41 -3.70 6.91
N THR A 112 -2.84 -3.48 5.74
CA THR A 112 -1.43 -3.71 5.42
C THR A 112 -0.90 -2.52 4.64
N ALA A 113 0.35 -2.13 4.92
CA ALA A 113 1.03 -1.08 4.21
C ALA A 113 2.45 -1.52 3.83
N ALA A 114 2.94 -1.07 2.68
CA ALA A 114 4.31 -1.29 2.23
C ALA A 114 4.89 0.00 1.68
N LEU A 115 6.20 0.19 1.80
CA LEU A 115 6.87 1.39 1.31
C LEU A 115 7.80 1.04 0.16
N ALA A 116 7.63 1.73 -0.96
CA ALA A 116 8.56 1.70 -2.08
C ALA A 116 9.24 3.05 -2.23
N LYS A 117 10.50 3.02 -2.67
CA LYS A 117 11.27 4.18 -3.08
C LYS A 117 11.52 4.09 -4.58
N GLY A 118 10.95 5.02 -5.33
CA GLY A 118 11.35 5.33 -6.71
C GLY A 118 12.32 6.51 -6.72
N ASP A 119 12.79 6.86 -7.92
CA ASP A 119 13.63 8.04 -8.13
C ASP A 119 12.91 9.32 -7.68
#